data_AF-A0AAD8KPZ6-F1
#
_entry.id   AF-A0AAD8KPZ6-F1
#
_cell.length_a   1.000
_cell.length_b   1.000
_cell.length_c   1.000
_cell.angle_alpha   90.00
_cell.angle_beta   90.00
_cell.angle_gamma   90.00
#
_symmetry.space_group_name_H-M   'P 1'
#
loop_
_entity.id
_entity.type
_entity.pdbx_description
1 polymer ?
#
loop_
_entity_poly.entity_id
_entity_poly.type
_entity_poly.pdbx_seq_one_letter_code
_entity_poly.pdbx_strand_id
1 'polypeptide(L)'
;MGFRRLIVEVSRKHSQLRPVKSLFPCSYHTALKFGGNAGIVSENLVPCAFNYQEHKTQQHACSMMLSKALYSSEANTTEVSPTEAAKELHDKLLKSVTEQRTAPPNNWLWALIEKCDNREDIKLLFNVLENLRKFRLSNLRIFENFNDNLCREVSKACVRVEAIDFGKKTLWKHNVYGLTPSVASANSILLYAKQHNDVNLMVDVIKLLKANDVPLQPSTADIVFSICYNTGNWELMCKYAKRFVISGLKLRRTSFDTWMTFAAKLGDVDSLWKIEKLRSGLMKTHTIGSCFSCAKGLLLECKPEEAAAIIQVVTQTLPEGKRPDIMAELEKLVSEWPLEVIKNRKDEGKMALASGLQEDIPAMIDSLSSLGVKMNLKVDDLTKMPL
;
A
#
# COMPACT_ATOMS: atom_id res chain seq x y z
N MET A 1 41.13 1.80 -2.83
CA MET A 1 40.42 1.99 -4.13
C MET A 1 39.78 0.72 -4.70
N GLY A 2 39.97 -0.49 -4.14
CA GLY A 2 39.34 -1.74 -4.63
C GLY A 2 37.87 -1.95 -4.27
N PHE A 3 37.32 -1.25 -3.28
CA PHE A 3 35.99 -1.51 -2.70
C PHE A 3 34.78 -0.99 -3.50
N ARG A 4 34.95 0.07 -4.31
CA ARG A 4 33.92 0.49 -5.27
C ARG A 4 33.85 -0.46 -6.47
N ARG A 5 34.91 -1.23 -6.75
CA ARG A 5 34.89 -2.22 -7.81
C ARG A 5 33.99 -3.39 -7.43
N LEU A 6 34.13 -4.04 -6.26
CA LEU A 6 33.33 -5.23 -5.94
C LEU A 6 31.79 -5.01 -6.04
N ILE A 7 31.27 -3.93 -5.45
CA ILE A 7 29.83 -3.62 -5.50
C ILE A 7 29.38 -3.25 -6.93
N VAL A 8 30.23 -2.57 -7.70
CA VAL A 8 29.98 -2.28 -9.12
C VAL A 8 30.18 -3.53 -9.98
N GLU A 9 31.09 -4.45 -9.66
CA GLU A 9 31.44 -5.65 -10.43
C GLU A 9 30.35 -6.72 -10.28
N VAL A 10 29.79 -6.89 -9.07
CA VAL A 10 28.63 -7.76 -8.83
C VAL A 10 27.39 -7.21 -9.56
N SER A 11 27.15 -5.89 -9.50
CA SER A 11 26.11 -5.24 -10.30
C SER A 11 26.38 -5.28 -11.83
N ARG A 12 27.65 -5.24 -12.25
CA ARG A 12 28.05 -5.14 -13.67
C ARG A 12 28.11 -6.49 -14.35
N LYS A 13 28.48 -7.57 -13.65
CA LYS A 13 28.39 -8.94 -14.17
C LYS A 13 26.94 -9.34 -14.49
N HIS A 14 25.95 -8.81 -13.77
CA HIS A 14 24.52 -8.97 -14.09
C HIS A 14 23.97 -7.95 -15.12
N SER A 15 24.79 -7.00 -15.60
CA SER A 15 24.35 -5.93 -16.52
C SER A 15 24.62 -6.19 -18.01
N GLN A 16 25.17 -7.35 -18.37
CA GLN A 16 25.44 -7.70 -19.79
C GLN A 16 24.25 -8.32 -20.56
N LEU A 17 23.02 -8.11 -20.09
CA LEU A 17 21.82 -8.41 -20.88
C LEU A 17 21.30 -7.11 -21.51
N ARG A 18 21.25 -7.10 -22.85
CA ARG A 18 20.77 -6.05 -23.76
C ARG A 18 19.39 -5.47 -23.35
N PRO A 19 18.98 -4.28 -23.84
CA PRO A 19 17.84 -3.55 -23.28
C PRO A 19 16.52 -4.26 -23.61
N VAL A 20 15.92 -4.92 -22.62
CA VAL A 20 14.65 -5.62 -22.79
C VAL A 20 13.49 -4.80 -22.22
N LYS A 21 12.68 -4.26 -23.14
CA LYS A 21 11.31 -3.81 -22.89
C LYS A 21 10.43 -5.04 -22.54
N SER A 22 10.40 -5.45 -21.28
CA SER A 22 9.30 -6.25 -20.69
C SER A 22 9.65 -6.57 -19.23
N LEU A 23 9.24 -5.71 -18.29
CA LEU A 23 9.70 -5.85 -16.91
C LEU A 23 9.00 -6.96 -16.11
N PHE A 24 7.89 -7.56 -16.58
CA PHE A 24 7.24 -8.67 -15.89
C PHE A 24 6.32 -9.46 -16.83
N PRO A 25 6.57 -10.75 -17.13
CA PRO A 25 5.53 -11.61 -17.67
C PRO A 25 4.68 -12.11 -16.50
N CYS A 26 3.44 -11.65 -16.42
CA CYS A 26 2.39 -12.32 -15.67
C CYS A 26 1.30 -12.58 -16.70
N SER A 27 1.21 -13.83 -17.16
CA SER A 27 0.34 -14.25 -18.24
C SER A 27 -1.11 -14.24 -17.79
N TYR A 28 -1.92 -13.36 -18.39
CA TYR A 28 -3.33 -13.62 -18.62
C TYR A 28 -3.70 -13.11 -20.02
N HIS A 29 -4.17 -14.03 -20.85
CA HIS A 29 -4.68 -13.75 -22.18
C HIS A 29 -5.93 -12.87 -22.12
N THR A 30 -5.93 -11.78 -22.88
CA THR A 30 -7.16 -11.26 -23.48
C THR A 30 -6.79 -10.78 -24.87
N ALA A 31 -7.17 -11.57 -25.87
CA ALA A 31 -6.90 -11.28 -27.27
C ALA A 31 -7.82 -10.15 -27.74
N LEU A 32 -7.23 -9.09 -28.27
CA LEU A 32 -7.88 -8.18 -29.20
C LEU A 32 -6.82 -7.77 -30.23
N LYS A 33 -6.87 -8.46 -31.37
CA LYS A 33 -6.09 -8.15 -32.56
C LYS A 33 -6.66 -6.87 -33.17
N PHE A 34 -5.82 -5.86 -33.36
CA PHE A 34 -5.92 -4.97 -34.52
C PHE A 34 -4.52 -4.60 -34.97
N GLY A 35 -4.22 -4.93 -36.23
CA GLY A 35 -2.97 -4.61 -36.90
C GLY A 35 -2.90 -3.13 -37.24
N GLY A 36 -1.67 -2.63 -37.35
CA GLY A 36 -1.40 -1.28 -37.84
C GLY A 36 -0.02 -1.26 -38.47
N ASN A 37 0.00 -1.14 -39.80
CA ASN A 37 1.19 -0.87 -40.59
C ASN A 37 1.14 0.63 -40.98
N ALA A 38 2.28 1.30 -40.82
CA ALA A 38 2.76 2.50 -41.52
C ALA A 38 2.00 3.85 -41.44
N GLY A 39 2.78 4.94 -41.37
CA GLY A 39 2.45 6.20 -42.04
C GLY A 39 2.64 7.49 -41.23
N ILE A 40 3.69 8.25 -41.56
CA ILE A 40 4.00 9.63 -41.14
C ILE A 40 3.28 10.65 -42.07
N VAL A 41 3.22 11.94 -41.65
CA VAL A 41 2.90 13.22 -42.37
C VAL A 41 1.58 13.84 -41.85
N SER A 42 1.32 15.15 -41.75
CA SER A 42 2.03 16.42 -41.51
C SER A 42 0.94 17.51 -41.44
N GLU A 43 1.13 18.53 -40.59
CA GLU A 43 0.68 19.93 -40.68
C GLU A 43 -0.83 20.37 -40.74
N ASN A 44 -1.15 21.19 -39.73
CA ASN A 44 -1.74 22.55 -39.76
C ASN A 44 -3.26 22.87 -39.74
N LEU A 45 -3.61 23.55 -38.63
CA LEU A 45 -4.43 24.77 -38.45
C LEU A 45 -5.98 24.76 -38.61
N VAL A 46 -6.62 25.01 -37.44
CA VAL A 46 -7.80 25.89 -37.15
C VAL A 46 -9.20 25.25 -37.18
N PRO A 47 -10.08 25.61 -36.21
CA PRO A 47 -11.07 24.71 -35.64
C PRO A 47 -12.48 24.96 -36.20
N CYS A 48 -13.28 23.90 -36.29
CA CYS A 48 -14.71 24.05 -36.55
C CYS A 48 -15.50 23.06 -35.69
N ALA A 49 -16.54 23.60 -35.07
CA ALA A 49 -17.48 22.96 -34.16
C ALA A 49 -18.24 21.80 -34.81
N PHE A 50 -18.52 20.77 -34.02
CA PHE A 50 -19.63 19.83 -34.24
C PHE A 50 -20.20 19.48 -32.85
N ASN A 51 -21.34 20.06 -32.49
CA ASN A 51 -22.68 19.50 -32.68
C ASN A 51 -22.90 18.19 -31.91
N TYR A 52 -23.70 18.34 -30.86
CA TYR A 52 -24.44 17.29 -30.18
C TYR A 52 -25.11 16.36 -31.19
N GLN A 53 -24.90 15.06 -31.01
CA GLN A 53 -25.84 14.06 -31.47
C GLN A 53 -26.16 13.13 -30.31
N GLU A 54 -27.36 13.34 -29.77
CA GLU A 54 -28.01 12.46 -28.82
C GLU A 54 -28.17 11.06 -29.44
N HIS A 55 -27.63 10.05 -28.78
CA HIS A 55 -28.12 8.69 -28.95
C HIS A 55 -28.98 8.33 -27.73
N LYS A 56 -30.29 8.46 -27.95
CA LYS A 56 -31.34 7.82 -27.14
C LYS A 56 -31.13 6.31 -27.19
N THR A 57 -30.95 5.69 -26.02
CA THR A 57 -31.24 4.28 -25.83
C THR A 57 -32.21 4.13 -24.67
N GLN A 58 -33.44 3.88 -25.09
CA GLN A 58 -34.67 3.48 -24.43
C GLN A 58 -34.50 2.78 -23.06
N GLN A 59 -35.14 3.37 -22.05
CA GLN A 59 -35.40 2.76 -20.75
C GLN A 59 -36.38 1.58 -20.91
N HIS A 60 -36.01 0.41 -20.40
CA HIS A 60 -36.98 -0.64 -20.08
C HIS A 60 -37.22 -0.64 -18.57
N ALA A 61 -38.44 -0.30 -18.19
CA ALA A 61 -38.96 -0.46 -16.85
C ALA A 61 -39.20 -1.95 -16.57
N CYS A 62 -38.55 -2.50 -15.55
CA CYS A 62 -38.99 -3.72 -14.88
C CYS A 62 -39.35 -3.39 -13.44
N SER A 63 -40.65 -3.22 -13.23
CA SER A 63 -41.30 -3.34 -11.93
C SER A 63 -41.25 -4.80 -11.51
N MET A 64 -40.68 -5.10 -10.33
CA MET A 64 -41.09 -6.25 -9.52
C MET A 64 -40.99 -5.90 -8.04
N MET A 65 -42.14 -5.97 -7.37
CA MET A 65 -42.26 -5.88 -5.93
C MET A 65 -41.83 -7.19 -5.24
N LEU A 66 -41.20 -6.98 -4.09
CA LEU A 66 -40.85 -7.85 -2.96
C LEU A 66 -41.58 -9.20 -2.80
N SER A 67 -40.83 -10.22 -2.38
CA SER A 67 -41.17 -11.03 -1.20
C SER A 67 -39.95 -11.77 -0.60
N LYS A 68 -39.87 -11.65 0.74
CA LYS A 68 -39.00 -12.29 1.75
C LYS A 68 -38.58 -13.75 1.49
N ALA A 69 -37.33 -14.09 1.84
CA ALA A 69 -36.97 -14.67 3.15
C ALA A 69 -35.56 -15.30 3.11
N LEU A 70 -34.62 -14.79 3.91
CA LEU A 70 -33.56 -15.60 4.50
C LEU A 70 -33.31 -15.12 5.93
N TYR A 71 -33.57 -16.02 6.87
CA TYR A 71 -33.33 -15.90 8.30
C TYR A 71 -31.85 -15.59 8.57
N SER A 72 -31.59 -14.56 9.37
CA SER A 72 -30.33 -14.39 10.10
C SER A 72 -30.68 -14.13 11.55
N SER A 73 -30.06 -14.92 12.42
CA SER A 73 -30.22 -14.92 13.87
C SER A 73 -30.12 -13.52 14.46
N GLU A 74 -31.13 -13.13 15.26
CA GLU A 74 -31.08 -11.99 16.15
C GLU A 74 -29.87 -12.11 17.08
N ALA A 75 -28.91 -11.22 16.92
CA ALA A 75 -28.13 -10.71 18.02
C ALA A 75 -28.68 -9.30 18.28
N ASN A 76 -29.18 -9.05 19.50
CA ASN A 76 -29.71 -7.76 19.92
C ASN A 76 -28.68 -6.64 19.70
N THR A 77 -28.72 -5.97 18.55
CA THR A 77 -28.15 -4.64 18.40
C THR A 77 -29.13 -3.69 19.03
N THR A 78 -28.85 -3.26 20.26
CA THR A 78 -29.46 -2.09 20.86
C THR A 78 -29.53 -0.99 19.79
N GLU A 79 -30.71 -0.48 19.46
CA GLU A 79 -30.84 0.66 18.54
C GLU A 79 -30.09 1.84 19.17
N VAL A 80 -28.85 2.07 18.72
CA VAL A 80 -28.02 3.17 19.22
C VAL A 80 -28.56 4.45 18.60
N SER A 81 -29.27 5.25 19.39
CA SER A 81 -29.72 6.57 18.98
C SER A 81 -28.54 7.56 18.88
N PRO A 82 -28.68 8.66 18.12
CA PRO A 82 -27.68 9.73 18.15
C PRO A 82 -27.43 10.23 19.57
N THR A 83 -26.18 10.58 19.85
CA THR A 83 -25.80 11.17 21.14
C THR A 83 -26.45 12.54 21.28
N GLU A 84 -27.04 12.84 22.44
CA GLU A 84 -27.73 14.12 22.68
C GLU A 84 -26.86 15.34 22.36
N ALA A 85 -25.57 15.29 22.71
CA ALA A 85 -24.61 16.36 22.40
C ALA A 85 -24.40 16.57 20.88
N ALA A 86 -24.33 15.48 20.10
CA ALA A 86 -24.20 15.56 18.64
C ALA A 86 -25.49 16.07 18.00
N LYS A 87 -26.64 15.64 18.52
CA LYS A 87 -27.97 16.09 18.08
C LYS A 87 -28.21 17.58 18.36
N GLU A 88 -27.85 18.07 19.54
CA GLU A 88 -27.98 19.49 19.88
C GLU A 88 -27.13 20.38 18.96
N LEU A 89 -25.88 19.97 18.67
CA LEU A 89 -25.01 20.68 17.74
C LEU A 89 -25.53 20.62 16.30
N HIS A 90 -26.02 19.46 15.88
CA HIS A 90 -26.68 19.28 14.58
C HIS A 90 -27.86 20.25 14.42
N ASP A 91 -28.77 20.29 15.38
CA ASP A 91 -29.99 21.11 15.32
C ASP A 91 -29.66 22.61 15.31
N LYS A 92 -28.66 23.03 16.11
CA LYS A 92 -28.13 24.41 16.10
C LYS A 92 -27.56 24.79 14.74
N LEU A 93 -26.76 23.91 14.13
CA LEU A 93 -26.17 24.12 12.81
C LEU A 93 -27.25 24.20 11.72
N LEU A 94 -28.20 23.27 11.74
CA LEU A 94 -29.26 23.22 10.74
C LEU A 94 -30.14 24.48 10.84
N LYS A 95 -30.56 24.86 12.05
CA LYS A 95 -31.36 26.07 12.29
C LYS A 95 -30.69 27.35 11.75
N SER A 96 -29.37 27.51 11.96
CA SER A 96 -28.63 28.66 11.43
C SER A 96 -28.66 28.70 9.90
N VAL A 97 -28.47 27.53 9.27
CA VAL A 97 -28.30 27.43 7.82
C VAL A 97 -29.63 27.48 7.06
N THR A 98 -30.67 26.80 7.55
CA THR A 98 -31.94 26.63 6.84
C THR A 98 -32.96 27.71 7.20
N GLU A 99 -33.16 27.97 8.50
CA GLU A 99 -34.17 28.93 8.98
C GLU A 99 -33.63 30.35 8.94
N GLN A 100 -32.46 30.58 9.55
CA GLN A 100 -31.88 31.91 9.69
C GLN A 100 -31.10 32.36 8.44
N ARG A 101 -30.69 31.41 7.59
CA ARG A 101 -29.86 31.66 6.40
C ARG A 101 -28.59 32.45 6.73
N THR A 102 -28.01 32.19 7.89
CA THR A 102 -26.78 32.80 8.38
C THR A 102 -25.63 31.80 8.35
N ALA A 103 -24.41 32.31 8.26
CA ALA A 103 -23.22 31.46 8.35
C ALA A 103 -23.03 31.00 9.81
N PRO A 104 -23.05 29.69 10.10
CA PRO A 104 -22.86 29.22 11.46
C PRO A 104 -21.42 29.43 11.93
N PRO A 105 -21.20 29.57 13.25
CA PRO A 105 -19.86 29.59 13.83
C PRO A 105 -19.06 28.34 13.43
N ASN A 106 -17.84 28.56 12.93
CA ASN A 106 -16.98 27.47 12.43
C ASN A 106 -16.70 26.41 13.51
N ASN A 107 -16.56 26.80 14.77
CA ASN A 107 -16.28 25.90 15.89
C ASN A 107 -17.37 24.84 16.12
N TRP A 108 -18.62 25.10 15.76
CA TRP A 108 -19.72 24.15 15.96
C TRP A 108 -19.55 22.90 15.10
N LEU A 109 -19.08 23.05 13.85
CA LEU A 109 -18.84 21.90 12.97
C LEU A 109 -17.69 21.04 13.49
N TRP A 110 -16.61 21.65 13.96
CA TRP A 110 -15.49 20.91 14.55
C TRP A 110 -15.90 20.18 15.83
N ALA A 111 -16.67 20.84 16.69
CA ALA A 111 -17.23 20.21 17.90
C ALA A 111 -18.13 19.01 17.55
N LEU A 112 -18.95 19.11 16.51
CA LEU A 112 -19.79 17.99 16.05
C LEU A 112 -18.93 16.80 15.60
N ILE A 113 -17.87 17.05 14.82
CA ILE A 113 -16.92 16.01 14.35
C ILE A 113 -16.24 15.32 15.54
N GLU A 114 -15.85 16.08 16.57
CA GLU A 114 -15.23 15.53 17.78
C GLU A 114 -16.21 14.69 18.60
N LYS A 115 -17.48 15.09 18.66
CA LYS A 115 -18.54 14.44 19.45
C LYS A 115 -19.24 13.26 18.77
N CYS A 116 -18.88 12.93 17.52
CA CYS A 116 -19.42 11.75 16.85
C CYS A 116 -18.88 10.47 17.51
N ASP A 117 -19.73 9.76 18.23
CA ASP A 117 -19.36 8.55 18.97
C ASP A 117 -19.99 7.28 18.38
N ASN A 118 -21.01 7.41 17.54
CA ASN A 118 -21.65 6.29 16.87
C ASN A 118 -21.99 6.58 15.39
N ARG A 119 -22.51 5.56 14.70
CA ARG A 119 -22.88 5.63 13.29
C ARG A 119 -24.02 6.62 13.01
N GLU A 120 -24.95 6.80 13.94
CA GLU A 120 -26.05 7.76 13.77
C GLU A 120 -25.56 9.21 13.87
N ASP A 121 -24.59 9.49 14.74
CA ASP A 121 -23.93 10.80 14.81
C ASP A 121 -23.23 11.15 13.48
N ILE A 122 -22.61 10.16 12.82
CA ILE A 122 -22.03 10.35 11.49
C ILE A 122 -23.12 10.67 10.44
N LYS A 123 -24.31 10.07 10.52
CA LYS A 123 -25.41 10.43 9.62
C LYS A 123 -25.82 11.88 9.82
N LEU A 124 -25.92 12.34 11.07
CA LEU A 124 -26.19 13.75 11.40
C LEU A 124 -25.09 14.66 10.83
N LEU A 125 -23.82 14.31 11.02
CA LEU A 125 -22.69 15.05 10.46
C LEU A 125 -22.79 15.19 8.93
N PHE A 126 -23.07 14.10 8.22
CA PHE A 126 -23.19 14.15 6.76
C PHE A 126 -24.41 14.95 6.29
N ASN A 127 -25.52 14.93 7.04
CA ASN A 127 -26.67 15.78 6.78
C ASN A 127 -26.31 17.27 6.92
N VAL A 128 -25.58 17.63 7.98
CA VAL A 128 -25.08 19.00 8.19
C VAL A 128 -24.15 19.42 7.06
N LEU A 129 -23.21 18.57 6.65
CA LEU A 129 -22.28 18.88 5.56
C LEU A 129 -23.00 19.13 4.24
N GLU A 130 -24.02 18.33 3.91
CA GLU A 130 -24.84 18.54 2.71
C GLU A 130 -25.58 19.89 2.75
N ASN A 131 -26.21 20.23 3.88
CA ASN A 131 -26.92 21.50 4.02
C ASN A 131 -25.96 22.70 4.02
N LEU A 132 -24.80 22.59 4.65
CA LEU A 132 -23.74 23.61 4.59
C LEU A 132 -23.24 23.79 3.15
N ARG A 133 -23.08 22.71 2.38
CA ARG A 133 -22.70 22.78 0.97
C ARG A 133 -23.77 23.48 0.14
N LYS A 134 -25.05 23.13 0.31
CA LYS A 134 -26.17 23.82 -0.34
C LYS A 134 -26.16 25.32 -0.03
N PHE A 135 -26.05 25.69 1.24
CA PHE A 135 -25.99 27.09 1.67
C PHE A 135 -24.81 27.86 1.08
N ARG A 136 -23.61 27.26 1.05
CA ARG A 136 -22.44 27.89 0.40
C ARG A 136 -22.70 28.17 -1.08
N LEU A 137 -23.32 27.23 -1.78
CA LEU A 137 -23.64 27.36 -3.20
C LEU A 137 -24.74 28.40 -3.45
N SER A 138 -25.85 28.35 -2.72
CA SER A 138 -27.03 29.19 -2.96
C SER A 138 -26.94 30.59 -2.35
N ASN A 139 -26.50 30.68 -1.10
CA ASN A 139 -26.56 31.92 -0.32
C ASN A 139 -25.24 32.70 -0.40
N LEU A 140 -24.11 32.01 -0.30
CA LEU A 140 -22.79 32.65 -0.32
C LEU A 140 -22.16 32.72 -1.71
N ARG A 141 -22.70 31.99 -2.70
CA ARG A 141 -22.15 31.85 -4.07
C ARG A 141 -20.69 31.36 -4.09
N ILE A 142 -20.31 30.54 -3.12
CA ILE A 142 -18.98 29.93 -3.01
C ILE A 142 -19.04 28.52 -3.61
N PHE A 143 -18.42 28.36 -4.78
CA PHE A 143 -18.44 27.11 -5.53
C PHE A 143 -17.33 26.14 -5.10
N GLU A 144 -16.25 26.61 -4.47
CA GLU A 144 -15.20 25.71 -4.00
C GLU A 144 -15.68 24.80 -2.87
N ASN A 145 -15.17 23.57 -2.88
CA ASN A 145 -15.33 22.61 -1.80
C ASN A 145 -14.67 23.13 -0.51
N PHE A 146 -15.02 22.51 0.62
CA PHE A 146 -14.33 22.69 1.89
C PHE A 146 -12.85 22.28 1.79
N ASN A 147 -12.04 22.81 2.69
CA ASN A 147 -10.63 22.47 2.74
C ASN A 147 -10.39 20.97 3.01
N ASP A 148 -9.20 20.51 2.65
CA ASP A 148 -8.76 19.13 2.82
C ASP A 148 -8.66 18.71 4.31
N ASN A 149 -8.38 19.65 5.20
CA ASN A 149 -8.37 19.44 6.65
C ASN A 149 -9.73 18.95 7.16
N LEU A 150 -10.83 19.59 6.73
CA LEU A 150 -12.18 19.15 7.10
C LEU A 150 -12.44 17.72 6.61
N CYS A 151 -12.10 17.43 5.35
CA CYS A 151 -12.24 16.09 4.80
C CYS A 151 -11.45 15.05 5.59
N ARG A 152 -10.24 15.39 6.06
CA ARG A 152 -9.41 14.53 6.89
C ARG A 152 -10.07 14.23 8.24
N GLU A 153 -10.53 15.25 8.96
CA GLU A 153 -11.11 15.04 10.29
C GLU A 153 -12.47 14.31 10.22
N VAL A 154 -13.29 14.59 9.19
CA VAL A 154 -14.51 13.80 8.92
C VAL A 154 -14.17 12.34 8.65
N SER A 155 -13.10 12.07 7.89
CA SER A 155 -12.67 10.69 7.60
C SER A 155 -12.16 9.98 8.86
N LYS A 156 -11.44 10.67 9.74
CA LYS A 156 -11.04 10.14 11.05
C LYS A 156 -12.23 9.84 11.94
N ALA A 157 -13.24 10.71 11.97
CA ALA A 157 -14.46 10.46 12.74
C ALA A 157 -15.20 9.23 12.21
N CYS A 158 -15.32 9.07 10.88
CA CYS A 158 -15.90 7.87 10.27
C CYS A 158 -15.13 6.60 10.65
N VAL A 159 -13.79 6.66 10.65
CA VAL A 159 -12.94 5.53 11.04
C VAL A 159 -13.08 5.21 12.53
N ARG A 160 -13.15 6.23 13.40
CA ARG A 160 -13.29 6.08 14.86
C ARG A 160 -14.53 5.29 15.26
N VAL A 161 -15.63 5.47 14.54
CA VAL A 161 -16.91 4.78 14.80
C VAL A 161 -17.17 3.63 13.82
N GLU A 162 -16.15 3.20 13.07
CA GLU A 162 -16.21 2.12 12.08
C GLU A 162 -17.28 2.30 10.96
N ALA A 163 -17.70 3.55 10.71
CA ALA A 163 -18.59 3.92 9.61
C ALA A 163 -17.83 4.07 8.27
N ILE A 164 -17.15 3.00 7.85
CA ILE A 164 -16.21 3.01 6.72
C ILE A 164 -16.88 3.32 5.37
N ASP A 165 -18.14 2.96 5.20
CA ASP A 165 -18.92 3.33 4.02
C ASP A 165 -19.10 4.84 3.89
N PHE A 166 -19.30 5.55 5.00
CA PHE A 166 -19.28 7.02 5.03
C PHE A 166 -17.88 7.56 4.81
N GLY A 167 -16.86 6.92 5.40
CA GLY A 167 -15.46 7.24 5.13
C GLY A 167 -15.14 7.20 3.64
N LYS A 168 -15.59 6.18 2.88
CA LYS A 168 -15.38 6.12 1.43
C LYS A 168 -16.02 7.27 0.67
N LYS A 169 -17.15 7.82 1.12
CA LYS A 169 -17.82 8.97 0.49
C LYS A 169 -16.98 10.24 0.57
N THR A 170 -16.11 10.37 1.58
CA THR A 170 -15.21 11.53 1.69
C THR A 170 -14.14 11.56 0.60
N LEU A 171 -13.88 10.41 -0.04
CA LEU A 171 -12.88 10.29 -1.11
C LEU A 171 -13.40 10.65 -2.49
N TRP A 172 -14.71 10.92 -2.64
CA TRP A 172 -15.30 11.29 -3.93
C TRP A 172 -15.08 12.79 -4.20
N LYS A 173 -14.44 13.13 -5.31
CA LYS A 173 -14.20 14.53 -5.75
C LYS A 173 -15.52 15.25 -6.04
N HIS A 174 -16.44 14.54 -6.69
CA HIS A 174 -17.80 14.99 -6.93
C HIS A 174 -18.71 14.42 -5.84
N ASN A 175 -18.80 15.12 -4.70
CA ASN A 175 -19.69 14.75 -3.62
C ASN A 175 -20.62 15.91 -3.25
N VAL A 176 -21.82 15.55 -2.78
CA VAL A 176 -22.84 16.50 -2.34
C VAL A 176 -22.49 17.21 -1.03
N TYR A 177 -21.50 16.68 -0.29
CA TYR A 177 -21.06 17.17 1.02
C TYR A 177 -20.01 18.29 0.91
N GLY A 178 -19.55 18.62 -0.29
CA GLY A 178 -18.51 19.61 -0.52
C GLY A 178 -17.13 19.23 0.01
N LEU A 179 -16.83 17.95 0.27
CA LEU A 179 -15.54 17.53 0.80
C LEU A 179 -14.45 17.49 -0.29
N THR A 180 -13.22 17.88 0.03
CA THR A 180 -12.09 17.77 -0.90
C THR A 180 -11.24 16.54 -0.55
N PRO A 181 -11.24 15.48 -1.37
CA PRO A 181 -10.46 14.29 -1.08
C PRO A 181 -8.97 14.60 -1.08
N SER A 182 -8.24 14.03 -0.13
CA SER A 182 -6.80 14.23 0.02
C SER A 182 -6.10 12.93 0.36
N VAL A 183 -4.78 12.93 0.27
CA VAL A 183 -3.97 11.79 0.69
C VAL A 183 -4.12 11.52 2.18
N ALA A 184 -4.31 12.58 2.99
CA ALA A 184 -4.46 12.43 4.42
C ALA A 184 -5.79 11.77 4.80
N SER A 185 -6.90 12.13 4.14
CA SER A 185 -8.19 11.47 4.38
C SER A 185 -8.17 10.01 3.94
N ALA A 186 -7.55 9.70 2.81
CA ALA A 186 -7.40 8.32 2.36
C ALA A 186 -6.47 7.50 3.27
N ASN A 187 -5.36 8.06 3.73
CA ASN A 187 -4.46 7.38 4.64
C ASN A 187 -5.13 7.06 5.98
N SER A 188 -6.06 7.88 6.48
CA SER A 188 -6.86 7.53 7.67
C SER A 188 -7.65 6.23 7.47
N ILE A 189 -8.28 6.05 6.30
CA ILE A 189 -9.05 4.84 5.97
C ILE A 189 -8.10 3.67 5.68
N LEU A 190 -6.96 3.90 5.02
CA LEU A 190 -5.96 2.86 4.77
C LEU A 190 -5.29 2.35 6.05
N LEU A 191 -5.10 3.22 7.06
CA LEU A 191 -4.59 2.80 8.36
C LEU A 191 -5.58 1.88 9.07
N TYR A 192 -6.88 2.16 8.96
CA TYR A 192 -7.93 1.23 9.41
C TYR A 192 -7.83 -0.11 8.65
N ALA A 193 -7.77 -0.07 7.31
CA ALA A 193 -7.57 -1.29 6.50
C ALA A 193 -6.33 -2.08 6.93
N LYS A 194 -5.24 -1.40 7.31
CA LYS A 194 -4.02 -2.02 7.85
C LYS A 194 -4.24 -2.70 9.20
N GLN A 195 -4.96 -2.07 10.13
CA GLN A 195 -5.24 -2.66 11.44
C GLN A 195 -6.07 -3.96 11.32
N HIS A 196 -6.99 -4.00 10.36
CA HIS A 196 -7.87 -5.15 10.14
C HIS A 196 -7.37 -6.11 9.04
N ASN A 197 -6.21 -5.85 8.44
CA ASN A 197 -5.68 -6.58 7.28
C ASN A 197 -6.71 -6.70 6.12
N ASP A 198 -7.54 -5.67 5.93
CA ASP A 198 -8.60 -5.65 4.91
C ASP A 198 -8.04 -5.25 3.54
N VAL A 199 -7.71 -6.27 2.75
CA VAL A 199 -7.21 -6.11 1.38
C VAL A 199 -8.27 -5.50 0.45
N ASN A 200 -9.55 -5.83 0.64
CA ASN A 200 -10.62 -5.36 -0.23
C ASN A 200 -10.83 -3.87 -0.06
N LEU A 201 -10.90 -3.40 1.20
CA LEU A 201 -10.97 -1.97 1.52
C LEU A 201 -9.76 -1.21 0.99
N MET A 202 -8.55 -1.75 1.14
CA MET A 202 -7.34 -1.15 0.57
C MET A 202 -7.45 -0.98 -0.95
N VAL A 203 -7.88 -2.03 -1.67
CA VAL A 203 -8.04 -1.99 -3.12
C VAL A 203 -9.08 -0.94 -3.53
N ASP A 204 -10.21 -0.87 -2.82
CA ASP A 204 -11.26 0.11 -3.08
C ASP A 204 -10.79 1.53 -2.84
N VAL A 205 -10.08 1.81 -1.74
CA VAL A 205 -9.53 3.15 -1.48
C VAL A 205 -8.51 3.55 -2.55
N ILE A 206 -7.63 2.65 -2.98
CA ILE A 206 -6.66 2.95 -4.05
C ILE A 206 -7.36 3.19 -5.39
N LYS A 207 -8.45 2.47 -5.69
CA LYS A 207 -9.30 2.75 -6.86
C LYS A 207 -9.94 4.14 -6.77
N LEU A 208 -10.47 4.51 -5.60
CA LEU A 208 -11.07 5.82 -5.37
C LEU A 208 -10.04 6.94 -5.53
N LEU A 209 -8.85 6.79 -4.96
CA LEU A 209 -7.76 7.76 -5.14
C LEU A 209 -7.43 7.98 -6.62
N LYS A 210 -7.33 6.89 -7.40
CA LYS A 210 -7.08 6.96 -8.84
C LYS A 210 -8.22 7.63 -9.60
N ALA A 211 -9.46 7.28 -9.30
CA ALA A 211 -10.64 7.82 -9.99
C ALA A 211 -10.84 9.32 -9.74
N ASN A 212 -10.27 9.84 -8.65
CA ASN A 212 -10.42 11.23 -8.23
C ASN A 212 -9.13 12.06 -8.43
N ASP A 213 -8.16 11.54 -9.18
CA ASP A 213 -6.87 12.18 -9.47
C ASP A 213 -6.08 12.61 -8.22
N VAL A 214 -6.26 11.90 -7.10
CA VAL A 214 -5.53 12.19 -5.88
C VAL A 214 -4.13 11.55 -5.98
N PRO A 215 -3.04 12.32 -5.83
CA PRO A 215 -1.69 11.82 -6.05
C PRO A 215 -1.32 10.76 -5.00
N LEU A 216 -0.67 9.69 -5.44
CA LEU A 216 -0.15 8.66 -4.55
C LEU A 216 1.14 9.15 -3.88
N GLN A 217 1.23 9.06 -2.55
CA GLN A 217 2.42 9.45 -1.78
C GLN A 217 3.20 8.22 -1.28
N PRO A 218 4.49 8.39 -0.91
CA PRO A 218 5.30 7.28 -0.38
C PRO A 218 4.71 6.68 0.92
N SER A 219 4.02 7.50 1.72
CA SER A 219 3.28 7.03 2.91
C SER A 219 2.15 6.07 2.56
N THR A 220 1.43 6.32 1.46
CA THR A 220 0.39 5.42 0.95
C THR A 220 0.98 4.10 0.49
N ALA A 221 2.15 4.14 -0.17
CA ALA A 221 2.86 2.93 -0.58
C ALA A 221 3.30 2.08 0.62
N ASP A 222 3.82 2.70 1.69
CA ASP A 222 4.19 2.00 2.94
C ASP A 222 2.99 1.24 3.53
N ILE A 223 1.80 1.86 3.57
CA ILE A 223 0.59 1.23 4.12
C ILE A 223 0.14 0.05 3.24
N VAL A 224 0.08 0.26 1.92
CA VAL A 224 -0.30 -0.80 0.96
C VAL A 224 0.65 -1.99 1.04
N PHE A 225 1.95 -1.73 1.10
CA PHE A 225 2.98 -2.76 1.20
C PHE A 225 2.85 -3.55 2.51
N SER A 226 2.59 -2.85 3.63
CA SER A 226 2.36 -3.50 4.92
C SER A 226 1.12 -4.41 4.90
N ILE A 227 0.01 -3.97 4.30
CA ILE A 227 -1.21 -4.80 4.18
C ILE A 227 -0.93 -6.05 3.33
N CYS A 228 -0.29 -5.88 2.17
CA CYS A 228 0.01 -7.00 1.28
C CYS A 228 0.98 -7.99 1.93
N TYR A 229 1.98 -7.51 2.68
CA TYR A 229 2.91 -8.35 3.42
C TYR A 229 2.20 -9.17 4.51
N ASN A 230 1.40 -8.51 5.35
CA ASN A 230 0.67 -9.17 6.43
C ASN A 230 -0.32 -10.23 5.95
N THR A 231 -0.90 -10.03 4.77
CA THR A 231 -1.90 -10.92 4.16
C THR A 231 -1.30 -11.96 3.22
N GLY A 232 0.03 -11.95 3.04
CA GLY A 232 0.70 -12.87 2.12
C GLY A 232 0.36 -12.64 0.64
N ASN A 233 -0.12 -11.46 0.26
CA ASN A 233 -0.59 -11.18 -1.10
C ASN A 233 0.52 -10.57 -1.99
N TRP A 234 1.46 -11.43 -2.41
CA TRP A 234 2.63 -11.05 -3.22
C TRP A 234 2.29 -10.43 -4.57
N GLU A 235 1.34 -11.02 -5.30
CA GLU A 235 0.93 -10.55 -6.62
C GLU A 235 0.38 -9.12 -6.56
N LEU A 236 -0.43 -8.85 -5.54
CA LEU A 236 -1.01 -7.54 -5.31
C LEU A 236 0.07 -6.51 -4.92
N MET A 237 1.04 -6.90 -4.09
CA MET A 237 2.18 -6.06 -3.76
C MET A 237 2.96 -5.68 -5.03
N CYS A 238 3.30 -6.65 -5.87
CA CYS A 238 4.02 -6.41 -7.12
C CYS A 238 3.22 -5.53 -8.09
N LYS A 239 1.90 -5.72 -8.18
CA LYS A 239 1.01 -4.88 -9.00
C LYS A 239 1.06 -3.42 -8.57
N TYR A 240 0.95 -3.16 -7.27
CA TYR A 240 1.00 -1.80 -6.75
C TYR A 240 2.40 -1.21 -6.78
N ALA A 241 3.44 -1.97 -6.50
CA ALA A 241 4.82 -1.54 -6.61
C ALA A 241 5.15 -1.02 -8.02
N LYS A 242 4.76 -1.76 -9.06
CA LYS A 242 4.89 -1.31 -10.46
C LYS A 242 4.16 0.01 -10.70
N ARG A 243 2.92 0.13 -10.19
CA ARG A 243 2.13 1.35 -10.34
C ARG A 243 2.82 2.54 -9.68
N PHE A 244 3.30 2.39 -8.45
CA PHE A 244 4.02 3.44 -7.73
C PHE A 244 5.30 3.86 -8.47
N VAL A 245 6.10 2.91 -8.95
CA VAL A 245 7.34 3.18 -9.69
C VAL A 245 7.06 3.85 -11.03
N ILE A 246 6.07 3.39 -11.81
CA ILE A 246 5.67 4.00 -13.09
C ILE A 246 5.17 5.43 -12.87
N SER A 247 4.47 5.69 -11.77
CA SER A 247 4.06 7.05 -11.38
C SER A 247 5.21 7.95 -10.91
N GLY A 248 6.46 7.49 -11.00
CA GLY A 248 7.65 8.25 -10.58
C GLY A 248 7.77 8.41 -9.06
N LEU A 249 7.04 7.62 -8.28
CA LEU A 249 7.03 7.75 -6.82
C LEU A 249 8.36 7.29 -6.24
N LYS A 250 9.01 8.17 -5.49
CA LYS A 250 10.21 7.82 -4.71
C LYS A 250 9.80 7.05 -3.46
N LEU A 251 9.88 5.71 -3.53
CA LEU A 251 9.59 4.82 -2.41
C LEU A 251 10.55 5.08 -1.23
N ARG A 252 10.03 4.90 -0.02
CA ARG A 252 10.80 5.05 1.22
C ARG A 252 11.64 3.79 1.47
N ARG A 253 12.62 3.92 2.37
CA ARG A 253 13.48 2.80 2.80
C ARG A 253 12.65 1.64 3.32
N THR A 254 11.66 1.95 4.15
CA THR A 254 10.69 1.01 4.71
C THR A 254 9.94 0.23 3.64
N SER A 255 9.48 0.89 2.57
CA SER A 255 8.76 0.21 1.49
C SER A 255 9.67 -0.80 0.77
N PHE A 256 10.92 -0.42 0.47
CA PHE A 256 11.89 -1.35 -0.12
C PHE A 256 12.20 -2.51 0.81
N ASP A 257 12.41 -2.24 2.09
CA ASP A 257 12.71 -3.28 3.08
C ASP A 257 11.58 -4.32 3.14
N THR A 258 10.32 -3.88 3.25
CA THR A 258 9.16 -4.79 3.22
C THR A 258 9.08 -5.56 1.91
N TRP A 259 9.32 -4.91 0.77
CA TRP A 259 9.21 -5.56 -0.54
C TRP A 259 10.31 -6.61 -0.78
N MET A 260 11.55 -6.30 -0.41
CA MET A 260 12.67 -7.22 -0.49
C MET A 260 12.55 -8.36 0.51
N THR A 261 12.08 -8.08 1.73
CA THR A 261 11.86 -9.10 2.76
C THR A 261 10.82 -10.12 2.29
N PHE A 262 9.75 -9.65 1.64
CA PHE A 262 8.73 -10.54 1.09
C PHE A 262 9.26 -11.37 -0.07
N ALA A 263 10.05 -10.79 -0.98
CA ALA A 263 10.70 -11.55 -2.06
C ALA A 263 11.62 -12.66 -1.50
N ALA A 264 12.45 -12.32 -0.51
CA ALA A 264 13.36 -13.25 0.15
C ALA A 264 12.62 -14.34 0.93
N LYS A 265 11.46 -14.03 1.52
CA LYS A 265 10.59 -15.00 2.20
C LYS A 265 9.98 -16.03 1.24
N LEU A 266 9.65 -15.60 0.03
CA LEU A 266 9.12 -16.48 -1.03
C LEU A 266 10.21 -17.26 -1.77
N GLY A 267 11.47 -16.86 -1.63
CA GLY A 267 12.57 -17.41 -2.41
C GLY A 267 12.58 -16.93 -3.86
N ASP A 268 11.92 -15.82 -4.18
CA ASP A 268 11.90 -15.24 -5.53
C ASP A 268 13.15 -14.36 -5.75
N VAL A 269 14.25 -15.03 -6.10
CA VAL A 269 15.58 -14.42 -6.34
C VAL A 269 15.53 -13.40 -7.49
N ASP A 270 14.82 -13.72 -8.57
CA ASP A 270 14.70 -12.84 -9.74
C ASP A 270 14.02 -11.51 -9.40
N SER A 271 12.90 -11.56 -8.66
CA SER A 271 12.22 -10.35 -8.21
C SER A 271 13.07 -9.59 -7.18
N LEU A 272 13.73 -10.29 -6.26
CA LEU A 272 14.60 -9.68 -5.27
C LEU A 272 15.69 -8.81 -5.91
N TRP A 273 16.40 -9.33 -6.93
CA TRP A 273 17.44 -8.56 -7.62
C TRP A 273 16.90 -7.41 -8.46
N LYS A 274 15.70 -7.55 -9.05
CA LYS A 274 15.02 -6.42 -9.71
C LYS A 274 14.71 -5.31 -8.72
N ILE A 275 14.26 -5.66 -7.51
CA ILE A 275 13.97 -4.70 -6.44
C ILE A 275 15.26 -4.04 -5.95
N GLU A 276 16.32 -4.82 -5.75
CA GLU A 276 17.63 -4.30 -5.34
C GLU A 276 18.21 -3.33 -6.37
N LYS A 277 18.05 -3.61 -7.66
CA LYS A 277 18.44 -2.67 -8.74
C LYS A 277 17.68 -1.35 -8.67
N LEU A 278 16.38 -1.39 -8.35
CA LEU A 278 15.58 -0.18 -8.16
C LEU A 278 16.00 0.59 -6.89
N ARG A 279 16.25 -0.13 -5.79
CA ARG A 279 16.69 0.43 -4.52
C ARG A 279 18.05 1.10 -4.65
N SER A 280 19.05 0.43 -5.21
CA SER A 280 20.41 0.95 -5.40
C SER A 280 20.45 2.19 -6.31
N GLY A 281 19.55 2.27 -7.30
CA GLY A 281 19.37 3.47 -8.12
C GLY A 281 18.88 4.70 -7.34
N LEU A 282 18.17 4.50 -6.22
CA LEU A 282 17.60 5.57 -5.38
C LEU A 282 18.35 5.79 -4.07
N MET A 283 19.05 4.77 -3.56
CA MET A 283 19.61 4.72 -2.21
C MET A 283 21.02 4.12 -2.23
N LYS A 284 21.98 4.84 -1.65
CA LYS A 284 23.39 4.45 -1.66
C LYS A 284 23.78 3.42 -0.60
N THR A 285 23.05 3.36 0.51
CA THR A 285 23.38 2.51 1.66
C THR A 285 22.28 1.48 1.89
N HIS A 286 22.65 0.27 2.29
CA HIS A 286 21.69 -0.72 2.76
C HIS A 286 21.20 -0.37 4.17
N THR A 287 19.96 -0.73 4.43
CA THR A 287 19.41 -0.91 5.77
C THR A 287 19.71 -2.32 6.25
N ILE A 288 19.45 -2.62 7.53
CA ILE A 288 19.53 -4.00 8.04
C ILE A 288 18.59 -4.91 7.22
N GLY A 289 17.33 -4.53 7.04
CA GLY A 289 16.35 -5.33 6.30
C GLY A 289 16.72 -5.61 4.84
N SER A 290 17.12 -4.59 4.08
CA SER A 290 17.54 -4.78 2.68
C SER A 290 18.85 -5.58 2.57
N CYS A 291 19.78 -5.43 3.52
CA CYS A 291 21.01 -6.21 3.58
C CYS A 291 20.72 -7.70 3.80
N PHE A 292 19.96 -8.03 4.84
CA PHE A 292 19.60 -9.42 5.14
C PHE A 292 18.73 -10.03 4.04
N SER A 293 17.90 -9.24 3.36
CA SER A 293 17.18 -9.72 2.18
C SER A 293 18.13 -10.08 1.04
N CYS A 294 19.17 -9.28 0.78
CA CYS A 294 20.19 -9.59 -0.22
C CYS A 294 21.04 -10.81 0.18
N ALA A 295 21.44 -10.91 1.45
CA ALA A 295 22.18 -12.06 1.97
C ALA A 295 21.38 -13.36 1.79
N LYS A 296 20.08 -13.33 2.11
CA LYS A 296 19.14 -14.43 1.83
C LYS A 296 19.11 -14.77 0.33
N GLY A 297 19.06 -13.77 -0.54
CA GLY A 297 19.16 -13.96 -2.00
C GLY A 297 20.44 -14.65 -2.45
N LEU A 298 21.59 -14.28 -1.89
CA LEU A 298 22.89 -14.87 -2.19
C LEU A 298 23.00 -16.32 -1.69
N LEU A 299 22.42 -16.63 -0.53
CA LEU A 299 22.31 -18.00 -0.04
C LEU A 299 21.43 -18.86 -0.95
N LEU A 300 20.35 -18.31 -1.51
CA LEU A 300 19.53 -19.01 -2.50
C LEU A 300 20.25 -19.26 -3.84
N GLU A 301 21.35 -18.53 -4.10
CA GLU A 301 22.23 -18.74 -5.25
C GLU A 301 23.48 -19.58 -4.91
N CYS A 302 23.57 -20.14 -3.70
CA CYS A 302 24.72 -20.89 -3.19
C CYS A 302 26.03 -20.07 -3.19
N LYS A 303 25.96 -18.83 -2.68
CA LYS A 303 27.11 -17.91 -2.54
C LYS A 303 27.28 -17.44 -1.08
N PRO A 304 27.68 -18.34 -0.17
CA PRO A 304 27.77 -18.04 1.26
C PRO A 304 28.83 -16.97 1.60
N GLU A 305 29.93 -16.90 0.87
CA GLU A 305 30.99 -15.92 1.11
C GLU A 305 30.56 -14.50 0.72
N GLU A 306 29.81 -14.36 -0.38
CA GLU A 306 29.24 -13.07 -0.79
C GLU A 306 28.16 -12.61 0.20
N ALA A 307 27.36 -13.55 0.72
CA ALA A 307 26.38 -13.27 1.77
C ALA A 307 27.06 -12.79 3.08
N ALA A 308 28.17 -13.40 3.46
CA ALA A 308 28.99 -12.96 4.59
C ALA A 308 29.56 -11.55 4.39
N ALA A 309 30.09 -11.28 3.18
CA ALA A 309 30.68 -9.98 2.85
C ALA A 309 29.67 -8.83 2.95
N ILE A 310 28.43 -9.00 2.47
CA ILE A 310 27.43 -7.92 2.55
C ILE A 310 27.00 -7.63 3.99
N ILE A 311 26.85 -8.66 4.83
CA ILE A 311 26.54 -8.51 6.26
C ILE A 311 27.69 -7.81 6.99
N GLN A 312 28.94 -8.16 6.68
CA GLN A 312 30.12 -7.50 7.26
C GLN A 312 30.13 -6.00 6.92
N VAL A 313 29.87 -5.63 5.67
CA VAL A 313 29.84 -4.23 5.22
C VAL A 313 28.79 -3.42 6.00
N VAL A 314 27.61 -3.99 6.23
CA VAL A 314 26.57 -3.31 7.01
C VAL A 314 26.92 -3.21 8.49
N THR A 315 27.57 -4.24 9.05
CA THR A 315 28.06 -4.23 10.42
C THR A 315 29.13 -3.16 10.66
N GLN A 316 29.97 -2.88 9.65
CA GLN A 316 30.99 -1.83 9.71
C GLN A 316 30.45 -0.43 9.45
N THR A 317 29.36 -0.29 8.70
CA THR A 317 28.81 1.02 8.31
C THR A 317 27.75 1.54 9.27
N LEU A 318 27.08 0.68 10.03
CA LEU A 318 26.08 1.08 11.02
C LEU A 318 26.71 1.35 12.41
N PRO A 319 26.09 2.23 13.23
CA PRO A 319 26.56 2.50 14.58
C PRO A 319 26.58 1.24 15.46
N GLU A 320 27.50 1.16 16.42
CA GLU A 320 27.64 0.00 17.30
C GLU A 320 26.35 -0.34 18.07
N GLY A 321 25.53 0.67 18.40
CA GLY A 321 24.23 0.48 19.03
C GLY A 321 23.21 -0.32 18.21
N LYS A 322 23.48 -0.58 16.92
CA LYS A 322 22.68 -1.42 16.02
C LYS A 322 23.19 -2.86 15.91
N ARG A 323 24.29 -3.21 16.56
CA ARG A 323 24.81 -4.60 16.60
C ARG A 323 23.80 -5.61 17.16
N PRO A 324 23.03 -5.32 18.23
CA PRO A 324 22.00 -6.24 18.70
C PRO A 324 20.92 -6.51 17.65
N ASP A 325 20.48 -5.47 16.92
CA ASP A 325 19.50 -5.61 15.83
C ASP A 325 20.03 -6.50 14.68
N ILE A 326 21.32 -6.37 14.35
CA ILE A 326 21.99 -7.20 13.33
C ILE A 326 22.07 -8.66 13.79
N MET A 327 22.43 -8.90 15.06
CA MET A 327 22.50 -10.25 15.61
C MET A 327 21.12 -10.92 15.68
N ALA A 328 20.08 -10.16 16.04
CA ALA A 328 18.71 -10.67 16.06
C ALA A 328 18.22 -11.05 14.65
N GLU A 329 18.51 -10.24 13.63
CA GLU A 329 18.14 -10.58 12.24
C GLU A 329 18.96 -11.76 11.69
N LEU A 330 20.20 -11.92 12.13
CA LEU A 330 21.01 -13.07 11.78
C LEU A 330 20.51 -14.35 12.44
N GLU A 331 20.13 -14.29 13.71
CA GLU A 331 19.49 -15.43 14.39
C GLU A 331 18.24 -15.87 13.63
N LYS A 332 17.36 -14.93 13.26
CA LYS A 332 16.18 -15.23 12.42
C LYS A 332 16.54 -15.80 11.04
N LEU A 333 17.63 -15.35 10.42
CA LEU A 333 18.10 -15.89 9.14
C LEU A 333 18.52 -17.35 9.28
N VAL A 334 19.11 -17.74 10.41
CA VAL A 334 19.58 -19.10 10.65
C VAL A 334 18.45 -20.02 11.10
N SER A 335 17.60 -19.58 12.03
CA SER A 335 16.59 -20.45 12.67
C SER A 335 15.23 -20.43 11.98
N GLU A 336 14.71 -19.26 11.61
CA GLU A 336 13.32 -19.10 11.14
C GLU A 336 13.21 -19.14 9.61
N TRP A 337 14.06 -18.36 8.92
CA TRP A 337 13.94 -18.15 7.48
C TRP A 337 14.08 -19.41 6.61
N PRO A 338 14.99 -20.37 6.88
CA PRO A 338 15.14 -21.56 6.05
C PRO A 338 13.84 -22.39 6.05
N LEU A 339 13.20 -22.50 7.22
CA LEU A 339 11.91 -23.19 7.36
C LEU A 339 10.80 -22.47 6.56
N GLU A 340 10.77 -21.14 6.61
CA GLU A 340 9.79 -20.35 5.86
C GLU A 340 9.95 -20.48 4.34
N VAL A 341 11.19 -20.37 3.82
CA VAL A 341 11.45 -20.39 2.38
C VAL A 341 11.23 -21.79 1.79
N ILE A 342 11.61 -22.83 2.52
CA ILE A 342 11.37 -24.24 2.15
C ILE A 342 9.86 -24.52 2.09
N LYS A 343 9.07 -24.00 3.04
CA LYS A 343 7.61 -24.15 3.06
C LYS A 343 6.93 -23.50 1.84
N ASN A 344 7.46 -22.38 1.36
CA ASN A 344 6.87 -21.63 0.25
C ASN A 344 7.21 -22.20 -1.14
N ARG A 345 8.19 -23.12 -1.23
CA ARG A 345 8.55 -23.80 -2.48
C ARG A 345 7.57 -24.93 -2.78
N LYS A 346 6.99 -24.95 -3.99
CA LYS A 346 5.94 -25.90 -4.39
C LYS A 346 6.44 -27.20 -5.06
N ASP A 347 7.71 -27.27 -5.47
CA ASP A 347 8.19 -28.27 -6.44
C ASP A 347 9.35 -29.18 -5.93
N GLU A 348 9.71 -30.17 -6.75
CA GLU A 348 10.76 -31.22 -6.58
C GLU A 348 12.13 -30.69 -6.10
N GLY A 349 12.43 -29.40 -6.30
CA GLY A 349 13.65 -28.77 -5.80
C GLY A 349 13.68 -28.50 -4.30
N LYS A 350 12.61 -28.77 -3.55
CA LYS A 350 12.55 -28.49 -2.10
C LYS A 350 13.69 -29.17 -1.32
N MET A 351 14.00 -30.42 -1.67
CA MET A 351 15.13 -31.18 -1.09
C MET A 351 16.46 -30.51 -1.38
N ALA A 352 16.72 -30.18 -2.66
CA ALA A 352 17.96 -29.55 -3.07
C ALA A 352 18.16 -28.17 -2.41
N LEU A 353 17.09 -27.40 -2.21
CA LEU A 353 17.14 -26.15 -1.47
C LEU A 353 17.45 -26.38 0.00
N ALA A 354 16.84 -27.38 0.63
CA ALA A 354 17.11 -27.71 2.03
C ALA A 354 18.57 -28.13 2.23
N SER A 355 19.09 -29.02 1.38
CA SER A 355 20.50 -29.45 1.41
C SER A 355 21.46 -28.28 1.16
N GLY A 356 21.18 -27.43 0.16
CA GLY A 356 22.00 -26.25 -0.11
C GLY A 356 22.04 -25.30 1.09
N LEU A 357 20.90 -24.98 1.70
CA LEU A 357 20.84 -24.12 2.88
C LEU A 357 21.52 -24.75 4.12
N GLN A 358 21.48 -26.07 4.27
CA GLN A 358 22.19 -26.77 5.34
C GLN A 358 23.71 -26.67 5.21
N GLU A 359 24.25 -26.56 3.99
CA GLU A 359 25.67 -26.38 3.72
C GLU A 359 26.07 -24.88 3.73
N ASP A 360 25.28 -24.03 3.07
CA ASP A 360 25.61 -22.63 2.83
C ASP A 360 25.48 -21.76 4.10
N ILE A 361 24.54 -22.05 5.00
CA ILE A 361 24.36 -21.24 6.22
C ILE A 361 25.57 -21.39 7.17
N PRO A 362 26.05 -22.60 7.52
CA PRO A 362 27.29 -22.76 8.27
C PRO A 362 28.50 -22.12 7.57
N ALA A 363 28.66 -22.32 6.25
CA ALA A 363 29.76 -21.73 5.50
C ALA A 363 29.76 -20.19 5.54
N MET A 364 28.57 -19.57 5.51
CA MET A 364 28.41 -18.12 5.68
C MET A 364 28.82 -17.68 7.11
N ILE A 365 28.43 -18.43 8.15
CA ILE A 365 28.78 -18.11 9.55
C ILE A 365 30.30 -18.23 9.78
N ASP A 366 30.93 -19.25 9.23
CA ASP A 366 32.40 -19.43 9.29
C ASP A 366 33.10 -18.28 8.57
N SER A 367 32.60 -17.89 7.40
CA SER A 367 33.09 -16.73 6.66
C SER A 367 32.94 -15.44 7.47
N LEU A 368 31.80 -15.20 8.12
CA LEU A 368 31.58 -14.04 8.98
C LEU A 368 32.52 -14.00 10.19
N SER A 369 32.80 -15.16 10.78
CA SER A 369 33.74 -15.30 11.89
C SER A 369 35.17 -14.99 11.45
N SER A 370 35.59 -15.47 10.28
CA SER A 370 36.89 -15.16 9.67
C SER A 370 37.05 -13.66 9.37
N LEU A 371 35.94 -13.00 9.05
CA LEU A 371 35.84 -11.57 8.76
C LEU A 371 35.76 -10.68 10.03
N GLY A 372 35.89 -11.28 11.21
CA GLY A 372 36.01 -10.57 12.49
C GLY A 372 34.69 -10.16 13.13
N VAL A 373 33.55 -10.68 12.66
CA VAL A 373 32.26 -10.47 13.32
C VAL A 373 32.13 -11.51 14.45
N LYS A 374 32.31 -11.08 15.70
CA LYS A 374 32.16 -11.99 16.87
C LYS A 374 30.70 -12.43 17.01
N MET A 375 30.44 -13.73 16.89
CA MET A 375 29.10 -14.31 16.94
C MET A 375 28.99 -15.33 18.07
N ASN A 376 27.93 -15.20 18.88
CA ASN A 376 27.49 -16.22 19.82
C ASN A 376 26.14 -16.75 19.35
N LEU A 377 26.13 -17.59 18.31
CA LEU A 377 24.89 -18.16 17.74
C LEU A 377 24.76 -19.63 18.14
N LYS A 378 23.54 -20.06 18.47
CA LYS A 378 23.20 -21.47 18.64
C LYS A 378 22.86 -22.04 17.27
N VAL A 379 23.82 -22.70 16.63
CA VAL A 379 23.65 -23.32 15.31
C VAL A 379 22.90 -24.67 15.40
N ASP A 380 22.66 -25.16 16.62
CA ASP A 380 22.13 -26.49 16.92
C ASP A 380 20.74 -26.80 16.31
N ASP A 381 19.98 -25.78 15.89
CA ASP A 381 18.63 -25.97 15.31
C ASP A 381 18.61 -26.25 13.79
N LEU A 382 19.73 -26.08 13.06
CA LEU A 382 19.80 -26.38 11.62
C LEU A 382 19.69 -27.89 11.31
N THR A 383 20.04 -28.75 12.27
CA THR A 383 20.02 -30.21 12.14
C THR A 383 18.61 -30.82 12.17
N LYS A 384 17.59 -30.01 12.51
CA LYS A 384 16.19 -30.43 12.60
C LYS A 384 15.34 -30.07 11.37
N MET A 385 15.96 -29.58 10.29
CA MET A 385 15.19 -29.29 9.07
C MET A 385 14.57 -30.60 8.54
N PRO A 386 13.25 -30.64 8.30
CA PRO A 386 12.64 -31.81 7.72
C PRO A 386 13.17 -31.96 6.29
N LEU A 387 13.85 -33.09 6.05
CA LEU A 387 14.04 -33.67 4.73
C LEU A 387 12.66 -33.86 4.09
#